data_AF-A2AMD7-F1
#
_entry.id   AF-A2AMD7-F1
#
_cell.length_a   1.000
_cell.length_b   1.000
_cell.length_c   1.000
_cell.angle_alpha   90.00
_cell.angle_beta   90.00
_cell.angle_gamma   90.00
#
_symmetry.space_group_name_H-M   'P 1'
#
loop_
_entity.id
_entity.type
_entity.pdbx_description
1 polymer ?
#
loop_
_entity_poly.entity_id
_entity_poly.type
_entity_poly.pdbx_seq_one_letter_code
_entity_poly.pdbx_strand_id
1 'polypeptide(L)'
;MTPSQVTFEIRGTLLPGEVFAICGSCDALGNWNPQNAVALINENETGDSVLWKAVIALNRGVSVKYRYFRGCFLEPKTIGGPCQVIVHKWETHLQPRSITPLESEIIIDDGQFGIHNGVETLDSGWLTCQTEIRLRLHFSEKPPVSISKKKFKKSRF
;
A
#
# COMPACT_ATOMS: atom_id res chain seq x y z
N MET A 1 23.76 14.37 -11.36
CA MET A 1 22.89 14.40 -10.16
C MET A 1 23.64 13.69 -9.05
N THR A 2 23.65 14.24 -7.84
CA THR A 2 24.38 13.65 -6.71
C THR A 2 23.45 12.69 -5.96
N PRO A 3 23.78 11.39 -5.86
CA PRO A 3 22.90 10.42 -5.20
C PRO A 3 22.94 10.58 -3.66
N SER A 4 21.82 10.25 -3.02
CA SER A 4 21.62 10.10 -1.59
C SER A 4 21.01 8.72 -1.31
N GLN A 5 21.58 7.96 -0.39
CA GLN A 5 20.96 6.73 0.12
C GLN A 5 20.02 7.12 1.25
N VAL A 6 18.71 6.94 1.04
CA VAL A 6 17.71 7.29 2.03
C VAL A 6 17.10 6.01 2.59
N THR A 7 17.29 5.80 3.89
CA THR A 7 16.65 4.71 4.64
C THR A 7 15.34 5.22 5.21
N PHE A 8 14.23 4.72 4.68
CA PHE A 8 12.89 4.99 5.19
C PHE A 8 12.54 3.94 6.24
N GLU A 9 12.13 4.38 7.42
CA GLU A 9 11.76 3.52 8.54
C GLU A 9 10.31 3.78 8.98
N ILE A 10 9.54 2.71 9.18
CA ILE A 10 8.19 2.79 9.73
C ILE A 10 7.88 1.60 10.63
N ARG A 11 6.96 1.80 11.57
CA ARG A 11 6.52 0.77 12.52
C ARG A 11 5.02 0.51 12.35
N GLY A 12 4.61 -0.70 12.66
CA GLY A 12 3.18 -1.05 12.69
C GLY A 12 2.96 -2.55 12.67
N THR A 13 1.69 -2.93 12.79
CA THR A 13 1.26 -4.33 12.76
C THR A 13 0.65 -4.66 11.40
N LEU A 14 0.96 -5.88 10.94
CA LEU A 14 0.53 -6.41 9.66
C LEU A 14 -0.23 -7.72 9.87
N LEU A 15 -1.16 -8.02 8.97
CA LEU A 15 -1.78 -9.34 8.90
C LEU A 15 -0.80 -10.33 8.22
N PRO A 16 -0.96 -11.65 8.45
CA PRO A 16 -0.15 -12.65 7.78
C PRO A 16 -0.15 -12.48 6.26
N GLY A 17 1.04 -12.40 5.65
CA GLY A 17 1.24 -12.19 4.22
C GLY A 17 1.15 -10.74 3.75
N GLU A 18 0.90 -9.77 4.64
CA GLU A 18 1.06 -8.35 4.31
C GLU A 18 2.51 -7.89 4.49
N VAL A 19 2.88 -6.87 3.71
CA VAL A 19 4.10 -6.08 3.86
C VAL A 19 3.73 -4.60 3.88
N PHE A 20 4.57 -3.78 4.52
CA PHE A 20 4.56 -2.35 4.24
C PHE A 20 5.29 -2.07 2.93
N ALA A 21 4.82 -1.06 2.20
CA ALA A 21 5.46 -0.60 0.99
C ALA A 21 5.35 0.93 0.87
N ILE A 22 6.32 1.52 0.20
CA ILE A 22 6.40 2.96 -0.09
C ILE A 22 6.19 3.20 -1.58
N CYS A 23 5.35 4.18 -1.91
CA CYS A 23 5.09 4.62 -3.27
C CYS A 23 5.08 6.15 -3.33
N GLY A 24 5.60 6.73 -4.41
CA GLY A 24 5.87 8.15 -4.45
C GLY A 24 6.11 8.74 -5.83
N SER A 25 6.51 10.00 -5.85
CA SER A 25 6.45 10.88 -7.02
C SER A 25 7.60 10.77 -8.02
N CYS A 26 8.52 9.82 -7.84
CA CYS A 26 9.67 9.64 -8.72
C CYS A 26 9.84 8.18 -9.14
N ASP A 27 10.71 7.94 -10.13
CA ASP A 27 10.95 6.60 -10.70
C ASP A 27 11.37 5.58 -9.63
N ALA A 28 12.26 5.97 -8.71
CA ALA A 28 12.72 5.12 -7.62
C ALA A 28 11.61 4.74 -6.62
N LEU A 29 10.48 5.46 -6.63
CA LEU A 29 9.29 5.20 -5.81
C LEU A 29 8.06 4.80 -6.64
N GLY A 30 8.26 4.47 -7.92
CA GLY A 30 7.23 3.91 -8.78
C GLY A 30 6.23 4.92 -9.38
N ASN A 31 6.47 6.23 -9.30
CA ASN A 31 5.60 7.27 -9.89
C ASN A 31 4.11 7.14 -9.53
N TRP A 32 3.81 6.94 -8.24
CA TRP A 32 2.46 6.69 -7.73
C TRP A 32 1.74 5.47 -8.30
N ASN A 33 2.46 4.57 -8.98
CA ASN A 33 1.96 3.27 -9.39
C ASN A 33 2.31 2.22 -8.33
N PRO A 34 1.32 1.65 -7.62
CA PRO A 34 1.57 0.65 -6.57
C PRO A 34 2.23 -0.62 -7.08
N GLN A 35 2.07 -0.97 -8.37
CA GLN A 35 2.77 -2.12 -8.98
C GLN A 35 4.29 -1.94 -9.00
N ASN A 36 4.77 -0.69 -8.94
CA ASN A 36 6.18 -0.33 -8.95
C ASN A 36 6.64 0.20 -7.58
N ALA A 37 5.85 -0.01 -6.53
CA ALA A 37 6.20 0.40 -5.18
C ALA A 37 7.34 -0.43 -4.62
N VAL A 38 8.05 0.12 -3.64
CA VAL A 38 9.16 -0.55 -2.96
C VAL A 38 8.63 -1.20 -1.69
N ALA A 39 8.72 -2.52 -1.59
CA ALA A 39 8.39 -3.25 -0.37
C ALA A 39 9.46 -3.02 0.70
N LEU A 40 9.03 -2.80 1.94
CA LEU A 40 9.92 -2.67 3.08
C LEU A 40 10.26 -4.06 3.64
N ILE A 41 11.43 -4.17 4.24
CA ILE A 41 11.94 -5.38 4.87
C ILE A 41 11.80 -5.23 6.39
N ASN A 42 11.30 -6.28 7.05
CA ASN A 42 11.21 -6.35 8.49
C ASN A 42 12.60 -6.62 9.08
N GLU A 43 13.08 -5.76 9.98
CA GLU A 43 14.41 -5.87 10.58
C GLU A 43 14.41 -6.54 11.98
N ASN A 44 13.24 -6.76 12.60
CA ASN A 44 13.13 -7.31 13.95
C ASN A 44 11.97 -8.32 14.10
N GLU A 45 12.28 -9.60 14.28
CA GLU A 45 11.29 -10.63 14.64
C GLU A 45 10.91 -10.63 16.14
N THR A 46 11.57 -9.82 16.98
CA THR A 46 11.62 -10.07 18.45
C THR A 46 11.27 -8.88 19.36
N GLY A 47 10.34 -7.98 18.97
CA GLY A 47 9.89 -6.89 19.85
C GLY A 47 8.49 -6.35 19.55
N ASP A 48 7.87 -5.70 20.56
CA ASP A 48 6.47 -5.23 20.59
C ASP A 48 6.10 -4.17 19.51
N SER A 49 7.07 -3.61 18.80
CA SER A 49 6.81 -2.81 17.59
C SER A 49 7.80 -3.19 16.48
N VAL A 50 7.29 -3.87 15.46
CA VAL A 50 8.08 -4.36 14.33
C VAL A 50 8.51 -3.17 13.47
N LEU A 51 9.83 -2.98 13.34
CA LEU A 51 10.45 -1.93 12.52
C LEU A 51 10.65 -2.45 11.09
N TRP A 52 10.20 -1.66 10.12
CA TRP A 52 10.28 -1.97 8.69
C TRP A 52 11.10 -0.91 7.98
N LYS A 53 11.96 -1.33 7.05
CA LYS A 53 12.90 -0.44 6.36
C LYS A 53 12.95 -0.64 4.86
N ALA A 54 13.20 0.45 4.12
CA ALA A 54 13.61 0.41 2.72
C ALA A 54 14.72 1.42 2.48
N VAL A 55 15.79 0.99 1.82
CA VAL A 55 16.90 1.86 1.41
C VAL A 55 16.73 2.20 -0.07
N ILE A 56 16.61 3.48 -0.39
CA ILE A 56 16.24 3.97 -1.72
C ILE A 56 17.21 5.07 -2.14
N ALA A 57 17.79 4.91 -3.33
CA ALA A 57 18.66 5.92 -3.91
C ALA A 57 17.83 7.07 -4.50
N LEU A 58 17.96 8.26 -3.93
CA LEU A 58 17.28 9.49 -4.37
C LEU A 58 18.30 10.56 -4.79
N ASN A 59 17.83 11.58 -5.51
CA ASN A 59 18.66 12.70 -5.93
C ASN A 59 18.71 13.76 -4.82
N ARG A 60 19.92 14.20 -4.45
CA ARG A 60 20.10 15.29 -3.49
C ARG A 60 19.52 16.60 -4.02
N GLY A 61 18.93 17.38 -3.13
CA GLY A 61 18.32 18.68 -3.42
C GLY A 61 17.00 18.61 -4.18
N VAL A 62 16.50 17.41 -4.50
CA VAL A 62 15.22 17.22 -5.20
C VAL A 62 14.16 16.81 -4.19
N SER A 63 13.07 17.57 -4.12
CA SER A 63 11.94 17.22 -3.25
C SER A 63 11.19 16.03 -3.83
N VAL A 64 10.90 15.05 -2.97
CA VAL A 64 10.16 13.84 -3.31
C VAL A 64 8.98 13.69 -2.35
N LYS A 65 7.82 13.33 -2.89
CA LYS A 65 6.60 13.05 -2.12
C LYS A 65 6.30 11.55 -2.15
N TYR A 66 5.77 11.02 -1.06
CA TYR A 66 5.48 9.60 -0.92
C TYR A 66 4.37 9.31 0.10
N ARG A 67 3.86 8.08 0.06
CA ARG A 67 2.93 7.50 1.03
C ARG A 67 3.29 6.05 1.27
N TYR A 68 3.01 5.59 2.48
CA TYR A 68 3.03 4.16 2.78
C TYR A 68 1.67 3.53 2.51
N PHE A 69 1.70 2.24 2.20
CA PHE A 69 0.55 1.36 2.26
C PHE A 69 0.95 0.01 2.85
N ARG A 70 -0.04 -0.76 3.27
CA ARG A 70 0.12 -2.20 3.52
C ARG A 70 -0.70 -3.01 2.53
N GLY A 71 -0.17 -4.16 2.14
CA GLY A 71 -0.77 -5.01 1.13
C GLY A 71 0.07 -6.24 0.83
N CYS A 72 -0.22 -6.91 -0.28
CA CYS A 72 0.45 -8.14 -0.69
C CYS A 72 1.16 -7.96 -2.04
N PHE A 73 2.36 -8.52 -2.15
CA PHE A 73 3.10 -8.67 -3.40
C PHE A 73 2.98 -10.14 -3.81
N LEU A 74 2.11 -10.42 -4.78
CA LEU A 74 1.79 -11.78 -5.20
C LEU A 74 2.76 -12.26 -6.29
N GLU A 75 3.11 -13.54 -6.24
CA GLU A 75 3.93 -14.15 -7.27
C GLU A 75 3.29 -13.97 -8.67
N PRO A 76 4.12 -13.80 -9.72
CA PRO A 76 3.64 -13.73 -11.08
C PRO A 76 2.82 -14.95 -11.48
N LYS A 77 1.67 -14.73 -12.12
CA LYS A 77 0.81 -15.81 -12.63
C LYS A 77 1.41 -16.54 -13.83
N THR A 78 2.37 -15.91 -14.50
CA THR A 78 3.08 -16.44 -15.66
C THR A 78 4.58 -16.37 -15.41
N ILE A 79 5.33 -17.34 -15.94
CA ILE A 79 6.80 -17.34 -15.86
C ILE A 79 7.32 -16.04 -16.48
N GLY A 80 8.09 -15.27 -15.71
CA GLY A 80 8.64 -13.98 -16.13
C GLY A 80 7.63 -12.82 -16.18
N GLY A 81 6.39 -13.02 -15.72
CA GLY A 81 5.40 -11.94 -15.60
C GLY A 81 5.71 -11.00 -14.42
N PRO A 82 5.02 -9.85 -14.34
CA PRO A 82 5.16 -8.96 -13.21
C PRO A 82 4.52 -9.56 -11.94
N CYS A 83 5.09 -9.22 -10.79
CA CYS A 83 4.45 -9.41 -9.49
C CYS A 83 3.14 -8.60 -9.46
N GLN A 84 2.08 -9.15 -8.88
CA GLN A 84 0.81 -8.43 -8.73
C GLN A 84 0.73 -7.81 -7.34
N VAL A 85 0.62 -6.47 -7.27
CA VAL A 85 0.50 -5.75 -6.00
C VAL A 85 -0.97 -5.48 -5.67
N ILE A 86 -1.42 -5.97 -4.51
CA ILE A 86 -2.75 -5.71 -3.94
C ILE A 86 -2.58 -4.80 -2.74
N VAL A 87 -3.19 -3.62 -2.79
CA VAL A 87 -3.16 -2.68 -1.66
C VAL A 87 -4.37 -2.90 -0.76
N HIS A 88 -4.15 -3.06 0.54
CA HIS A 88 -5.23 -3.18 1.51
C HIS A 88 -5.57 -1.86 2.19
N LYS A 89 -4.56 -1.12 2.67
CA LYS A 89 -4.75 0.21 3.29
C LYS A 89 -3.64 1.17 2.90
N TRP A 90 -4.02 2.41 2.62
CA TRP A 90 -3.12 3.55 2.44
C TRP A 90 -3.11 4.47 3.64
N GLU A 91 -1.99 5.17 3.84
CA GLU A 91 -2.00 6.44 4.55
C GLU A 91 -2.72 7.52 3.72
N THR A 92 -3.76 8.13 4.29
CA THR A 92 -4.66 9.04 3.58
C THR A 92 -4.66 10.47 4.08
N HIS A 93 -3.59 10.90 4.77
CA HIS A 93 -3.44 12.31 5.18
C HIS A 93 -3.55 13.23 3.96
N LEU A 94 -4.15 14.42 4.10
CA LEU A 94 -4.38 15.32 2.97
C LEU A 94 -3.11 15.60 2.16
N GLN A 95 -2.00 15.86 2.86
CA GLN A 95 -0.69 16.02 2.24
C GLN A 95 0.09 14.70 2.31
N PRO A 96 0.69 14.23 1.19
CA PRO A 96 1.68 13.16 1.25
C PRO A 96 2.87 13.55 2.12
N ARG A 97 3.59 12.55 2.63
CA ARG A 97 4.89 12.77 3.26
C ARG A 97 5.87 13.30 2.21
N SER A 98 6.88 14.04 2.64
CA SER A 98 7.86 14.62 1.72
C SER A 98 9.23 14.79 2.36
N ILE A 99 10.27 14.60 1.56
CA ILE A 99 11.66 14.87 1.96
C ILE A 99 12.39 15.60 0.83
N THR A 100 13.49 16.26 1.19
CA THR A 100 14.49 16.77 0.24
C THR A 100 15.86 16.32 0.75
N PRO A 101 16.43 15.24 0.20
CA PRO A 101 17.70 14.70 0.70
C PRO A 101 18.83 15.70 0.50
N LEU A 102 19.58 16.05 1.54
CA LEU A 102 20.71 17.00 1.44
C LEU A 102 22.07 16.32 1.63
N GLU A 103 22.10 15.18 2.30
CA GLU A 103 23.30 14.43 2.66
C GLU A 103 23.49 13.19 1.79
N SER A 104 24.65 12.52 1.92
CA SER A 104 24.93 11.27 1.21
C SER A 104 24.09 10.11 1.71
N GLU A 105 23.82 10.07 3.00
CA GLU A 105 23.09 9.03 3.68
C GLU A 105 22.16 9.69 4.68
N ILE A 106 20.88 9.33 4.67
CA ILE A 106 19.87 9.90 5.57
C ILE A 106 18.97 8.77 6.04
N ILE A 107 18.62 8.80 7.33
CA ILE A 107 17.58 7.94 7.90
C ILE A 107 16.35 8.80 8.17
N ILE A 108 15.20 8.37 7.67
CA ILE A 108 13.89 9.00 7.86
C ILE A 108 13.04 8.05 8.69
N ASP A 109 12.90 8.36 9.98
CA ASP A 109 11.96 7.65 10.85
C ASP A 109 10.58 8.31 10.75
N ASP A 110 9.67 7.66 10.03
CA ASP A 110 8.30 8.12 9.80
C ASP A 110 7.32 7.70 10.91
N GLY A 111 7.82 7.04 11.97
CA GLY A 111 7.05 6.69 13.16
C GLY A 111 6.16 5.47 12.95
N GLN A 112 4.86 5.62 13.25
CA GLN A 112 3.85 4.56 13.14
C GLN A 112 3.04 4.72 11.86
N PHE A 113 2.80 3.62 11.14
CA PHE A 113 1.99 3.59 9.94
C PHE A 113 0.59 4.15 10.18
N GLY A 114 0.16 5.05 9.29
CA GLY A 114 -1.13 5.70 9.39
C GLY A 114 -1.15 6.91 10.30
N ILE A 115 -0.10 7.13 11.11
CA ILE A 115 -0.01 8.25 12.05
C ILE A 115 0.97 9.28 11.52
N HIS A 116 0.48 10.51 11.36
CA HIS A 116 1.30 11.66 11.03
C HIS A 116 0.83 12.84 11.89
N ASN A 117 1.76 13.48 12.61
CA ASN A 117 1.49 14.52 13.60
C ASN A 117 0.43 14.12 14.64
N GLY A 118 0.47 12.86 15.10
CA GLY A 118 -0.43 12.33 16.11
C GLY A 118 -1.85 12.00 15.62
N VAL A 119 -2.16 12.22 14.33
CA VAL A 119 -3.46 11.90 13.74
C VAL A 119 -3.36 10.64 12.90
N GLU A 120 -4.21 9.66 13.20
CA GLU A 120 -4.35 8.47 12.38
C GLU A 120 -5.30 8.75 11.20
N THR A 121 -4.84 8.52 9.96
CA THR A 121 -5.70 8.50 8.78
C THR A 121 -5.32 7.36 7.86
N LEU A 122 -6.18 6.35 7.82
CA LEU A 122 -6.04 5.16 6.99
C LEU A 122 -7.35 4.90 6.26
N ASP A 123 -7.26 4.59 4.97
CA ASP A 123 -8.42 4.13 4.21
C ASP A 123 -8.05 2.93 3.34
N SER A 124 -9.05 2.11 3.03
CA SER A 124 -8.92 1.09 2.01
C SER A 124 -8.64 1.78 0.67
N GLY A 125 -7.60 1.31 -0.01
CA GLY A 125 -7.20 1.88 -1.29
C GLY A 125 -8.27 1.74 -2.36
N TRP A 126 -8.04 2.44 -3.48
CA TRP A 126 -8.74 2.16 -4.72
C TRP A 126 -8.28 0.80 -5.23
N LEU A 127 -9.17 0.07 -5.89
CA LEU A 127 -8.85 -1.23 -6.49
C LEU A 127 -7.64 -1.08 -7.42
N THR A 128 -6.55 -1.80 -7.14
CA THR A 128 -5.34 -1.74 -7.99
C THR A 128 -5.51 -2.58 -9.25
N CYS A 129 -5.81 -3.86 -9.06
CA CYS A 129 -6.08 -4.82 -10.12
C CYS A 129 -7.31 -5.69 -9.79
N GLN A 130 -8.15 -5.18 -8.91
CA GLN A 130 -9.43 -5.76 -8.50
C GLN A 130 -10.58 -5.04 -9.22
N THR A 131 -11.74 -5.67 -9.30
CA THR A 131 -12.98 -5.08 -9.82
C THR A 131 -14.01 -5.08 -8.71
N GLU A 132 -14.53 -3.91 -8.32
CA GLU A 132 -15.69 -3.79 -7.43
C GLU A 132 -16.93 -3.58 -8.28
N ILE A 133 -17.97 -4.36 -8.01
CA ILE A 133 -19.31 -4.09 -8.52
C ILE A 133 -20.15 -3.66 -7.33
N ARG A 134 -20.41 -2.36 -7.21
CA ARG A 134 -21.31 -1.82 -6.18
C ARG A 134 -22.74 -1.79 -6.69
N LEU A 135 -23.52 -2.80 -6.32
CA LEU A 135 -24.95 -2.85 -6.62
C LEU A 135 -25.73 -2.16 -5.49
N ARG A 136 -26.29 -0.97 -5.76
CA ARG A 136 -27.22 -0.31 -4.85
C ARG A 136 -28.66 -0.59 -5.30
N LEU A 137 -29.40 -1.30 -4.47
CA LEU A 137 -30.81 -1.58 -4.69
C LEU A 137 -31.62 -0.65 -3.79
N HIS A 138 -32.45 0.19 -4.39
CA HIS A 138 -33.36 1.07 -3.66
C HIS A 138 -34.64 0.32 -3.28
N PHE A 139 -35.45 0.94 -2.43
CA PHE A 139 -36.77 0.42 -2.05
C PHE A 139 -37.59 0.10 -3.31
N SER A 140 -38.27 -1.05 -3.29
CA SER A 140 -39.17 -1.50 -4.33
C SER A 140 -40.31 -2.26 -3.66
N GLU A 141 -41.54 -2.06 -4.13
CA GLU A 141 -42.73 -2.78 -3.64
C GLU A 141 -42.67 -4.29 -3.90
N LYS A 142 -41.80 -4.72 -4.84
CA LYS A 142 -41.49 -6.13 -5.14
C LYS A 142 -40.00 -6.40 -4.97
N PRO A 143 -39.54 -7.66 -4.72
CA PRO A 143 -38.13 -7.96 -4.55
C PRO A 143 -37.33 -7.48 -5.78
N PRO A 144 -36.43 -6.48 -5.62
CA PRO A 144 -35.75 -5.86 -6.76
C PRO A 144 -34.76 -6.83 -7.43
N VAL A 145 -34.33 -7.87 -6.71
CA VAL A 145 -33.47 -8.94 -7.20
C VAL A 145 -33.97 -10.27 -6.66
N SER A 146 -34.16 -11.26 -7.56
CA SER A 146 -34.41 -12.65 -7.19
C SER A 146 -33.29 -13.53 -7.76
N ILE A 147 -32.32 -13.89 -6.92
CA ILE A 147 -31.19 -14.77 -7.30
C ILE A 147 -31.62 -16.23 -7.11
N SER A 148 -32.60 -16.69 -7.89
CA SER A 148 -32.78 -18.12 -8.08
C SER A 148 -33.38 -18.40 -9.45
N LYS A 149 -32.61 -19.04 -10.34
CA LYS A 149 -33.23 -19.75 -11.46
C LYS A 149 -34.00 -20.92 -10.83
N LYS A 150 -35.29 -21.07 -11.13
CA LYS A 150 -36.14 -22.15 -10.59
C LYS A 150 -35.46 -23.53 -10.66
N LYS A 151 -34.66 -23.78 -11.69
CA LYS A 151 -33.89 -25.03 -11.89
C LYS A 151 -32.82 -25.34 -10.82
N PHE A 152 -32.39 -24.38 -10.01
CA PHE A 152 -31.36 -24.57 -8.98
C PHE A 152 -31.86 -24.52 -7.54
N LYS A 153 -33.18 -24.34 -7.32
CA LYS A 153 -33.78 -24.27 -5.97
C LYS A 153 -33.61 -25.53 -5.10
N LYS A 154 -33.28 -26.68 -5.70
CA LYS A 154 -33.04 -27.95 -4.99
C LYS A 154 -31.55 -28.33 -4.90
N SER A 155 -30.65 -27.48 -5.38
CA SER A 155 -29.21 -27.72 -5.25
C SER A 155 -28.82 -27.54 -3.78
N ARG A 156 -28.60 -28.62 -3.06
CA ARG A 156 -28.03 -28.60 -1.71
C ARG A 156 -26.54 -28.24 -1.85
N PHE A 157 -26.24 -26.95 -1.69
CA PHE A 157 -24.96 -26.55 -1.11
C PHE A 157 -25.16 -26.48 0.40
#